data_AF-A0A955P2N3-F1
#
_entry.id   AF-A0A955P2N3-F1
#
_cell.length_a   1.000
_cell.length_b   1.000
_cell.length_c   1.000
_cell.angle_alpha   90.00
_cell.angle_beta   90.00
_cell.angle_gamma   90.00
#
_symmetry.space_group_name_H-M   'P 1'
#
loop_
_entity.id
_entity.type
_entity.pdbx_description
1 polymer ?
#
loop_
_entity_poly.entity_id
_entity_poly.type
_entity_poly.pdbx_seq_one_letter_code
_entity_poly.pdbx_strand_id
1 'polypeptide(L)'
;MVDNTIDDIHGCYGDIVNCIIGDHPSGVADLGYLLNCCVIEEHGWQGKVIIGDPLFEDRANGDYRLSADSPCRDVGNLSYLSEIFQVDLEGNTRISGDAVDIGCYEFGSSYDSDGDFLDDDEEAVHGSDPTNRDTDGDGLLDGFEVRRGNDPRNFDLPRGIVVPTDLPTLDEAVAYALPSERVTVMPGTHEAHLFVRRDIELLSSDPLSASITASTILNGSNEYPILVFHNSGTDGSRIEGLTLANGRGLFGGAIHGHGTKATIRNNRFRNNRCSRYSISCYGGALYDCDGLIEENSFWENYANFGGALSHCDGTIRGNRFIENNGYSIPVYRVSIPGKGGALHACAANIVENEFYSNGAVYGGAISESSGVILSNTFIANYSERGIEQGEGGAIFDCDGWILHNRIERNQSFVGGGLAKCDGEIAYNIIRDNTAESYCRTSLIYLGCAPPMGGGLHDCDGQIHHNLIQGNRLVPRCGQLSCPDSLGAGLQGCDGPIENNIVATNDALIACASFYRPIDGATEEIWIRECSSATAGGIHNCQGVIRNNTFYGNRVEGKETGGAANCTGDFENNIVWGNLPLQSPQVVDVTPA
;
A
#
# COMPACT_ATOMS: atom_id res chain seq x y z
N MET A 1 -15.82 -30.53 8.34
CA MET A 1 -16.25 -30.43 9.75
C MET A 1 -15.00 -30.49 10.59
N VAL A 2 -14.77 -29.47 11.39
CA VAL A 2 -13.68 -29.43 12.35
C VAL A 2 -14.37 -29.38 13.71
N ASP A 3 -14.81 -30.54 14.23
CA ASP A 3 -15.03 -30.68 15.68
C ASP A 3 -13.64 -30.84 16.32
N ASN A 4 -12.81 -29.80 16.20
CA ASN A 4 -11.54 -29.80 16.89
C ASN A 4 -11.79 -29.15 18.24
N THR A 5 -11.82 -29.99 19.28
CA THR A 5 -11.27 -29.57 20.55
C THR A 5 -9.82 -29.08 20.30
N ILE A 6 -9.47 -27.95 20.91
CA ILE A 6 -8.29 -27.08 20.66
C ILE A 6 -6.92 -27.73 20.44
N ASP A 7 -6.73 -29.02 20.73
CA ASP A 7 -5.47 -29.72 20.46
C ASP A 7 -5.15 -29.84 18.95
N ASP A 8 -6.13 -29.66 18.05
CA ASP A 8 -5.96 -29.80 16.59
C ASP A 8 -6.03 -28.49 15.76
N ILE A 9 -6.26 -27.29 16.34
CA ILE A 9 -6.22 -25.98 15.60
C ILE A 9 -5.15 -25.03 16.17
N HIS A 10 -4.32 -25.46 17.12
CA HIS A 10 -3.22 -24.63 17.57
C HIS A 10 -2.20 -24.42 16.43
N GLY A 11 -2.15 -23.22 15.86
CA GLY A 11 -1.21 -22.86 14.79
C GLY A 11 -1.75 -22.96 13.36
N CYS A 12 -3.07 -22.86 13.15
CA CYS A 12 -3.58 -22.57 11.81
C CYS A 12 -3.18 -21.13 11.39
N TYR A 13 -2.28 -21.03 10.40
CA TYR A 13 -1.80 -19.77 9.82
C TYR A 13 -2.72 -19.23 8.70
N GLY A 14 -4.03 -19.56 8.70
CA GLY A 14 -4.95 -19.23 7.61
C GLY A 14 -6.38 -18.96 8.06
N ASP A 15 -7.18 -18.37 7.15
CA ASP A 15 -8.58 -17.98 7.41
C ASP A 15 -9.48 -19.21 7.64
N ILE A 16 -10.34 -19.14 8.66
CA ILE A 16 -11.35 -20.16 9.00
C ILE A 16 -12.71 -19.64 8.56
N VAL A 17 -13.44 -20.42 7.76
CA VAL A 17 -14.63 -19.90 7.05
C VAL A 17 -15.78 -20.88 7.07
N ASN A 18 -17.01 -20.38 7.24
CA ASN A 18 -18.25 -21.16 7.32
C ASN A 18 -18.19 -22.30 8.35
N CYS A 19 -17.48 -22.07 9.46
CA CYS A 19 -17.28 -23.05 10.52
C CYS A 19 -18.08 -22.70 11.78
N ILE A 20 -18.54 -23.73 12.48
CA ILE A 20 -19.06 -23.61 13.85
C ILE A 20 -17.93 -23.97 14.81
N ILE A 21 -17.69 -23.11 15.80
CA ILE A 21 -16.57 -23.24 16.76
C ILE A 21 -17.17 -23.20 18.18
N GLY A 22 -17.09 -24.32 18.91
CA GLY A 22 -17.63 -24.46 20.27
C GLY A 22 -16.57 -24.75 21.33
N ASP A 23 -16.73 -24.19 22.54
CA ASP A 23 -15.90 -24.39 23.75
C ASP A 23 -14.39 -24.07 23.62
N HIS A 24 -13.97 -22.80 23.81
CA HIS A 24 -12.53 -22.45 23.80
C HIS A 24 -12.13 -21.26 24.69
N PRO A 25 -11.02 -21.35 25.46
CA PRO A 25 -10.31 -20.20 26.01
C PRO A 25 -9.27 -19.64 25.01
N SER A 26 -9.51 -18.45 24.45
CA SER A 26 -8.52 -17.53 23.83
C SER A 26 -7.33 -18.18 23.07
N GLY A 27 -7.43 -18.48 21.76
CA GLY A 27 -6.27 -18.97 21.00
C GLY A 27 -6.40 -19.30 19.51
N VAL A 28 -7.57 -19.16 18.88
CA VAL A 28 -7.81 -19.64 17.48
C VAL A 28 -7.37 -18.64 16.39
N ALA A 29 -7.01 -17.39 16.71
CA ALA A 29 -6.88 -16.33 15.69
C ALA A 29 -5.68 -15.39 15.84
N ASP A 30 -4.53 -15.89 16.28
CA ASP A 30 -3.33 -15.03 16.33
C ASP A 30 -2.83 -14.63 14.93
N LEU A 31 -3.28 -15.29 13.85
CA LEU A 31 -2.71 -15.13 12.49
C LEU A 31 -3.71 -15.25 11.29
N GLY A 32 -5.04 -15.22 11.49
CA GLY A 32 -6.05 -15.32 10.39
C GLY A 32 -7.47 -14.84 10.75
N TYR A 33 -8.37 -14.70 9.76
CA TYR A 33 -9.78 -14.26 9.92
C TYR A 33 -10.77 -15.42 10.13
N LEU A 34 -11.76 -15.25 11.02
CA LEU A 34 -12.98 -16.06 11.11
C LEU A 34 -14.08 -15.43 10.26
N LEU A 35 -14.43 -16.04 9.14
CA LEU A 35 -15.36 -15.45 8.17
C LEU A 35 -16.64 -16.26 8.08
N ASN A 36 -17.78 -15.63 8.34
CA ASN A 36 -19.09 -16.27 8.38
C ASN A 36 -19.08 -17.52 9.27
N CYS A 37 -18.43 -17.41 10.43
CA CYS A 37 -18.31 -18.49 11.41
C CYS A 37 -19.27 -18.27 12.58
N CYS A 38 -19.79 -19.35 13.16
CA CYS A 38 -20.64 -19.31 14.34
C CYS A 38 -19.80 -19.67 15.57
N VAL A 39 -19.79 -18.81 16.60
CA VAL A 39 -19.05 -19.01 17.85
C VAL A 39 -19.99 -18.86 19.05
N ILE A 40 -19.80 -19.70 20.06
CA ILE A 40 -20.66 -19.70 21.25
C ILE A 40 -20.34 -18.51 22.19
N GLU A 41 -19.08 -18.05 22.22
CA GLU A 41 -18.62 -16.93 23.06
C GLU A 41 -17.68 -15.97 22.30
N GLU A 42 -17.74 -14.66 22.65
CA GLU A 42 -16.91 -13.61 22.06
C GLU A 42 -15.53 -13.53 22.72
N HIS A 43 -14.45 -13.70 21.94
CA HIS A 43 -13.07 -13.59 22.44
C HIS A 43 -12.18 -12.64 21.60
N GLY A 44 -12.75 -11.56 21.05
CA GLY A 44 -11.97 -10.59 20.26
C GLY A 44 -11.50 -11.12 18.90
N TRP A 45 -12.26 -12.07 18.34
CA TRP A 45 -12.02 -12.66 17.02
C TRP A 45 -12.06 -11.61 15.90
N GLN A 46 -11.28 -11.84 14.84
CA GLN A 46 -11.28 -11.00 13.63
C GLN A 46 -12.09 -11.67 12.54
N GLY A 47 -12.92 -10.94 11.79
CA GLY A 47 -13.75 -11.46 10.69
C GLY A 47 -15.26 -11.43 10.98
N LYS A 48 -16.11 -11.90 10.05
CA LYS A 48 -17.59 -11.88 10.16
C LYS A 48 -18.05 -13.05 11.03
N VAL A 49 -18.36 -12.78 12.29
CA VAL A 49 -18.65 -13.83 13.28
C VAL A 49 -20.07 -13.68 13.84
N ILE A 50 -20.79 -14.79 13.90
CA ILE A 50 -22.09 -14.88 14.57
C ILE A 50 -21.84 -15.37 15.99
N ILE A 51 -22.18 -14.55 16.98
CA ILE A 51 -22.02 -14.89 18.39
C ILE A 51 -23.36 -15.43 18.90
N GLY A 52 -23.42 -16.73 19.17
CA GLY A 52 -24.64 -17.40 19.62
C GLY A 52 -24.49 -18.92 19.67
N ASP A 53 -25.37 -19.56 20.43
CA ASP A 53 -25.50 -21.02 20.40
C ASP A 53 -25.93 -21.46 18.99
N PRO A 54 -25.22 -22.39 18.32
CA PRO A 54 -25.61 -22.90 17.02
C PRO A 54 -26.92 -23.68 17.03
N LEU A 55 -27.44 -24.07 18.20
CA LEU A 55 -28.71 -24.79 18.34
C LEU A 55 -28.78 -26.05 17.47
N PHE A 56 -27.84 -26.97 17.69
CA PHE A 56 -27.85 -28.30 17.07
C PHE A 56 -29.03 -29.15 17.55
N GLU A 57 -29.56 -30.01 16.68
CA GLU A 57 -30.64 -30.95 17.00
C GLU A 57 -30.28 -31.91 18.15
N ASP A 58 -29.09 -32.54 18.11
CA ASP A 58 -28.62 -33.40 19.21
C ASP A 58 -27.09 -33.53 19.25
N ARG A 59 -26.41 -32.44 19.67
CA ARG A 59 -24.94 -32.40 19.84
C ARG A 59 -24.43 -33.54 20.74
N ALA A 60 -25.19 -33.95 21.76
CA ALA A 60 -24.75 -34.96 22.72
C ALA A 60 -24.61 -36.35 22.08
N ASN A 61 -25.34 -36.61 21.00
CA ASN A 61 -25.30 -37.87 20.26
C ASN A 61 -24.62 -37.73 18.88
N GLY A 62 -23.97 -36.59 18.61
CA GLY A 62 -23.25 -36.33 17.36
C GLY A 62 -24.13 -35.92 16.19
N ASP A 63 -25.37 -35.50 16.44
CA ASP A 63 -26.24 -34.89 15.43
C ASP A 63 -26.00 -33.38 15.41
N TYR A 64 -25.18 -32.95 14.45
CA TYR A 64 -24.79 -31.55 14.27
C TYR A 64 -25.64 -30.83 13.22
N ARG A 65 -26.82 -31.36 12.87
CA ARG A 65 -27.78 -30.62 12.03
C ARG A 65 -28.32 -29.44 12.82
N LEU A 66 -28.47 -28.30 12.15
CA LEU A 66 -29.01 -27.09 12.75
C LEU A 66 -30.51 -27.26 13.00
N SER A 67 -30.99 -26.73 14.12
CA SER A 67 -32.43 -26.62 14.36
C SER A 67 -33.04 -25.43 13.62
N ALA A 68 -34.37 -25.43 13.53
CA ALA A 68 -35.13 -24.38 12.83
C ALA A 68 -34.97 -22.96 13.43
N ASP A 69 -34.47 -22.81 14.65
CA ASP A 69 -34.24 -21.51 15.29
C ASP A 69 -32.76 -21.11 15.31
N SER A 70 -31.89 -21.89 14.66
CA SER A 70 -30.45 -21.65 14.65
C SER A 70 -30.09 -20.28 14.06
N PRO A 71 -29.23 -19.50 14.73
CA PRO A 71 -28.70 -18.26 14.18
C PRO A 71 -27.66 -18.49 13.08
N CYS A 72 -27.21 -19.73 12.86
CA CYS A 72 -26.21 -20.08 11.86
C CYS A 72 -26.81 -20.58 10.54
N ARG A 73 -28.15 -20.56 10.41
CA ARG A 73 -28.87 -20.93 9.19
C ARG A 73 -28.94 -19.76 8.20
N ASP A 74 -28.71 -20.02 6.91
CA ASP A 74 -28.91 -19.10 5.79
C ASP A 74 -28.09 -17.80 5.91
N VAL A 75 -26.87 -17.93 6.45
CA VAL A 75 -25.98 -16.81 6.80
C VAL A 75 -24.51 -17.08 6.48
N GLY A 76 -24.21 -18.25 5.93
CA GLY A 76 -22.88 -18.63 5.46
C GLY A 76 -22.49 -17.92 4.16
N ASN A 77 -21.22 -18.05 3.81
CA ASN A 77 -20.66 -17.40 2.63
C ASN A 77 -20.69 -18.31 1.39
N LEU A 78 -21.40 -17.87 0.35
CA LEU A 78 -21.51 -18.57 -0.93
C LEU A 78 -20.16 -18.70 -1.68
N SER A 79 -19.24 -17.75 -1.51
CA SER A 79 -17.93 -17.76 -2.19
C SER A 79 -17.01 -18.91 -1.74
N TYR A 80 -17.40 -19.66 -0.71
CA TYR A 80 -16.66 -20.82 -0.20
C TYR A 80 -17.23 -22.15 -0.69
N LEU A 81 -18.33 -22.12 -1.42
CA LEU A 81 -18.74 -23.26 -2.25
C LEU A 81 -17.71 -23.42 -3.36
N SER A 82 -17.03 -24.55 -3.35
CA SER A 82 -16.13 -24.94 -4.43
C SER A 82 -16.82 -26.00 -5.28
N GLU A 83 -16.30 -26.27 -6.48
CA GLU A 83 -16.69 -27.44 -7.29
C GLU A 83 -16.53 -28.79 -6.55
N ILE A 84 -15.91 -28.80 -5.36
CA ILE A 84 -15.70 -29.98 -4.51
C ILE A 84 -16.68 -30.03 -3.33
N PHE A 85 -17.39 -28.92 -3.01
CA PHE A 85 -18.30 -28.80 -1.86
C PHE A 85 -19.68 -28.33 -2.31
N GLN A 86 -20.35 -29.15 -3.10
CA GLN A 86 -21.64 -28.80 -3.72
C GLN A 86 -22.82 -29.48 -3.04
N VAL A 87 -22.53 -30.62 -2.39
CA VAL A 87 -23.45 -31.30 -1.49
C VAL A 87 -22.95 -31.29 -0.05
N ASP A 88 -23.88 -31.40 0.88
CA ASP A 88 -23.60 -31.54 2.31
C ASP A 88 -23.11 -32.96 2.65
N LEU A 89 -22.89 -33.24 3.94
CA LEU A 89 -22.38 -34.54 4.35
C LEU A 89 -23.41 -35.69 4.17
N GLU A 90 -24.70 -35.37 4.03
CA GLU A 90 -25.77 -36.34 3.72
C GLU A 90 -26.00 -36.48 2.20
N GLY A 91 -25.34 -35.66 1.38
CA GLY A 91 -25.51 -35.61 -0.07
C GLY A 91 -26.66 -34.70 -0.51
N ASN A 92 -27.19 -33.87 0.37
CA ASN A 92 -28.19 -32.87 0.00
C ASN A 92 -27.53 -31.64 -0.62
N THR A 93 -28.25 -30.89 -1.47
CA THR A 93 -27.74 -29.63 -2.02
C THR A 93 -27.27 -28.69 -0.90
N ARG A 94 -26.15 -28.01 -1.12
CA ARG A 94 -25.57 -27.05 -0.15
C ARG A 94 -26.31 -25.74 -0.03
N ILE A 95 -27.31 -25.47 -0.87
CA ILE A 95 -28.03 -24.21 -0.82
C ILE A 95 -29.53 -24.48 -0.73
N SER A 96 -30.12 -24.14 0.40
CA SER A 96 -31.58 -24.12 0.59
C SER A 96 -32.00 -22.78 1.19
N GLY A 97 -32.47 -21.88 0.33
CA GLY A 97 -32.79 -20.49 0.69
C GLY A 97 -31.90 -19.48 -0.02
N ASP A 98 -31.52 -18.41 0.68
CA ASP A 98 -30.79 -17.28 0.10
C ASP A 98 -29.25 -17.49 0.14
N ALA A 99 -28.74 -18.30 1.05
CA ALA A 99 -27.34 -18.58 1.33
C ALA A 99 -27.16 -20.01 1.91
N VAL A 100 -25.90 -20.43 2.05
CA VAL A 100 -25.57 -21.71 2.71
C VAL A 100 -25.68 -21.59 4.22
N ASP A 101 -25.96 -22.70 4.89
CA ASP A 101 -25.80 -22.81 6.33
C ASP A 101 -24.33 -22.87 6.73
N ILE A 102 -24.02 -22.29 7.89
CA ILE A 102 -22.71 -22.46 8.50
C ILE A 102 -22.63 -23.87 9.09
N GLY A 103 -21.63 -24.64 8.66
CA GLY A 103 -21.43 -26.02 9.12
C GLY A 103 -21.50 -27.05 7.99
N CYS A 104 -21.64 -28.32 8.37
CA CYS A 104 -21.52 -29.47 7.47
C CYS A 104 -22.82 -29.93 6.83
N TYR A 105 -23.96 -29.51 7.36
CA TYR A 105 -25.31 -29.87 6.89
C TYR A 105 -26.05 -28.61 6.47
N GLU A 106 -26.92 -28.76 5.48
CA GLU A 106 -27.82 -27.70 5.03
C GLU A 106 -29.23 -28.00 5.56
N PHE A 107 -29.87 -27.02 6.20
CA PHE A 107 -31.20 -27.17 6.76
C PHE A 107 -32.26 -27.09 5.67
N GLY A 108 -33.02 -28.17 5.51
CA GLY A 108 -34.21 -28.18 4.65
C GLY A 108 -33.92 -28.39 3.17
N SER A 109 -32.70 -28.80 2.80
CA SER A 109 -32.36 -29.22 1.44
C SER A 109 -32.67 -30.71 1.19
N SER A 110 -32.73 -31.09 -0.09
CA SER A 110 -32.93 -32.46 -0.56
C SER A 110 -31.70 -32.98 -1.30
N TYR A 111 -31.67 -34.28 -1.59
CA TYR A 111 -30.55 -34.96 -2.26
C TYR A 111 -30.28 -34.37 -3.65
N ASP A 112 -29.01 -34.12 -3.95
CA ASP A 112 -28.52 -33.57 -5.22
C ASP A 112 -27.50 -34.58 -5.78
N SER A 113 -27.94 -35.35 -6.78
CA SER A 113 -27.25 -36.55 -7.26
C SER A 113 -25.97 -36.24 -8.03
N ASP A 114 -25.86 -35.09 -8.67
CA ASP A 114 -24.71 -34.71 -9.49
C ASP A 114 -23.94 -33.48 -8.99
N GLY A 115 -24.50 -32.81 -7.98
CA GLY A 115 -23.87 -31.74 -7.23
C GLY A 115 -23.80 -30.47 -8.03
N ASP A 116 -24.87 -30.03 -8.68
CA ASP A 116 -24.88 -28.81 -9.50
C ASP A 116 -25.61 -27.63 -8.84
N PHE A 117 -26.04 -27.82 -7.59
CA PHE A 117 -26.83 -26.90 -6.77
C PHE A 117 -28.33 -26.83 -7.09
N LEU A 118 -28.85 -27.76 -7.89
CA LEU A 118 -30.28 -28.02 -8.08
C LEU A 118 -30.58 -29.43 -7.53
N ASP A 119 -31.52 -29.57 -6.58
CA ASP A 119 -31.80 -30.90 -6.04
C ASP A 119 -32.64 -31.77 -7.00
N ASP A 120 -32.59 -33.10 -6.83
CA ASP A 120 -33.25 -34.06 -7.75
C ASP A 120 -34.77 -33.80 -7.90
N ASP A 121 -35.41 -33.25 -6.86
CA ASP A 121 -36.84 -32.92 -6.88
C ASP A 121 -37.08 -31.62 -7.68
N GLU A 122 -36.21 -30.62 -7.56
CA GLU A 122 -36.22 -29.38 -8.36
C GLU A 122 -35.89 -29.66 -9.83
N GLU A 123 -34.90 -30.51 -10.10
CA GLU A 123 -34.55 -30.93 -11.45
C GLU A 123 -35.71 -31.61 -12.16
N ALA A 124 -36.48 -32.43 -11.45
CA ALA A 124 -37.71 -33.02 -11.99
C ALA A 124 -38.77 -31.96 -12.36
N VAL A 125 -38.79 -30.82 -11.66
CA VAL A 125 -39.68 -29.68 -11.95
C VAL A 125 -39.19 -28.89 -13.18
N HIS A 126 -37.88 -28.65 -13.28
CA HIS A 126 -37.26 -27.92 -14.40
C HIS A 126 -37.07 -28.79 -15.66
N GLY A 127 -37.08 -30.11 -15.49
CA GLY A 127 -36.91 -31.10 -16.53
C GLY A 127 -35.45 -31.35 -16.93
N SER A 128 -34.49 -30.94 -16.09
CA SER A 128 -33.07 -31.30 -16.20
C SER A 128 -32.84 -32.78 -15.88
N ASP A 129 -31.65 -33.29 -16.15
CA ASP A 129 -31.22 -34.66 -15.85
C ASP A 129 -30.46 -34.71 -14.51
N PRO A 130 -31.02 -35.36 -13.46
CA PRO A 130 -30.40 -35.45 -12.13
C PRO A 130 -29.04 -36.12 -12.01
N THR A 131 -28.50 -36.57 -13.13
CA THR A 131 -27.19 -37.21 -13.18
C THR A 131 -26.22 -36.48 -14.09
N ASN A 132 -26.63 -35.34 -14.64
CA ASN A 132 -25.87 -34.52 -15.55
C ASN A 132 -26.01 -33.03 -15.25
N ARG A 133 -24.98 -32.52 -14.57
CA ARG A 133 -24.84 -31.15 -14.02
C ARG A 133 -24.97 -29.99 -15.00
N ASP A 134 -25.10 -30.27 -16.29
CA ASP A 134 -25.18 -29.34 -17.42
C ASP A 134 -25.99 -30.08 -18.49
N THR A 135 -27.31 -30.03 -18.35
CA THR A 135 -28.25 -30.88 -19.10
C THR A 135 -28.17 -30.63 -20.60
N ASP A 136 -27.92 -29.40 -21.03
CA ASP A 136 -27.85 -29.04 -22.46
C ASP A 136 -26.44 -28.90 -23.03
N GLY A 137 -25.42 -28.93 -22.18
CA GLY A 137 -24.01 -28.97 -22.56
C GLY A 137 -23.44 -27.64 -23.00
N ASP A 138 -23.99 -26.52 -22.53
CA ASP A 138 -23.53 -25.17 -22.86
C ASP A 138 -22.37 -24.67 -21.97
N GLY A 139 -22.09 -25.37 -20.87
CA GLY A 139 -21.05 -25.08 -19.89
C GLY A 139 -21.52 -24.30 -18.66
N LEU A 140 -22.81 -24.02 -18.50
CA LEU A 140 -23.46 -23.55 -17.28
C LEU A 140 -24.00 -24.75 -16.50
N LEU A 141 -24.08 -24.63 -15.16
CA LEU A 141 -24.71 -25.67 -14.34
C LEU A 141 -26.23 -25.43 -14.29
N ASP A 142 -27.03 -26.48 -14.28
CA ASP A 142 -28.50 -26.36 -14.29
C ASP A 142 -28.99 -25.54 -13.09
N GLY A 143 -28.42 -25.79 -11.91
CA GLY A 143 -28.68 -25.00 -10.70
C GLY A 143 -28.32 -23.51 -10.83
N PHE A 144 -27.29 -23.17 -11.61
CA PHE A 144 -26.97 -21.77 -11.90
C PHE A 144 -27.92 -21.13 -12.90
N GLU A 145 -28.36 -21.89 -13.89
CA GLU A 145 -29.32 -21.41 -14.88
C GLU A 145 -30.66 -21.10 -14.23
N VAL A 146 -31.19 -22.02 -13.42
CA VAL A 146 -32.44 -21.83 -12.68
C VAL A 146 -32.36 -20.59 -11.79
N ARG A 147 -31.26 -20.42 -11.06
CA ARG A 147 -31.02 -19.26 -10.19
C ARG A 147 -30.94 -17.94 -10.95
N ARG A 148 -30.37 -17.94 -12.16
CA ARG A 148 -30.32 -16.77 -13.07
C ARG A 148 -31.66 -16.58 -13.83
N GLY A 149 -32.63 -17.47 -13.68
CA GLY A 149 -33.94 -17.44 -14.34
C GLY A 149 -33.95 -17.98 -15.78
N ASN A 150 -32.95 -18.77 -16.15
CA ASN A 150 -32.84 -19.47 -17.44
C ASN A 150 -33.49 -20.89 -17.36
N ASP A 151 -33.64 -21.55 -18.51
CA ASP A 151 -34.14 -22.94 -18.62
C ASP A 151 -32.93 -23.87 -18.86
N PRO A 152 -32.63 -24.82 -17.97
CA PRO A 152 -31.41 -25.66 -18.02
C PRO A 152 -31.33 -26.65 -19.19
N ARG A 153 -32.25 -26.54 -20.13
CA ARG A 153 -32.34 -27.41 -21.31
C ARG A 153 -32.19 -26.61 -22.59
N ASN A 154 -31.97 -25.31 -22.47
CA ASN A 154 -31.84 -24.40 -23.59
C ASN A 154 -30.43 -23.83 -23.65
N PHE A 155 -29.66 -24.37 -24.59
CA PHE A 155 -28.28 -23.96 -24.85
C PHE A 155 -28.15 -22.43 -24.93
N ASP A 156 -27.59 -21.85 -23.89
CA ASP A 156 -27.27 -20.45 -23.75
C ASP A 156 -25.76 -20.25 -23.95
N LEU A 157 -25.29 -19.02 -23.86
CA LEU A 157 -23.85 -18.72 -23.88
C LEU A 157 -23.53 -17.85 -22.68
N PRO A 158 -22.36 -18.00 -22.05
CA PRO A 158 -21.96 -17.14 -20.95
C PRO A 158 -21.92 -15.67 -21.42
N ARG A 159 -22.96 -14.90 -21.07
CA ARG A 159 -23.08 -13.47 -21.40
C ARG A 159 -22.44 -12.56 -20.35
N GLY A 160 -21.85 -13.14 -19.31
CA GLY A 160 -21.44 -12.45 -18.09
C GLY A 160 -22.63 -12.18 -17.16
N ILE A 161 -22.30 -11.84 -15.91
CA ILE A 161 -23.27 -11.55 -14.85
C ILE A 161 -23.36 -10.03 -14.67
N VAL A 162 -24.57 -9.47 -14.62
CA VAL A 162 -24.82 -8.05 -14.34
C VAL A 162 -25.44 -7.88 -12.96
N VAL A 163 -24.77 -7.20 -12.03
CA VAL A 163 -25.28 -6.95 -10.67
C VAL A 163 -25.91 -5.55 -10.58
N PRO A 164 -27.16 -5.40 -10.09
CA PRO A 164 -28.01 -6.42 -9.46
C PRO A 164 -29.07 -7.03 -10.40
N THR A 165 -28.88 -7.01 -11.72
CA THR A 165 -29.93 -7.38 -12.69
C THR A 165 -30.11 -8.90 -12.81
N ASP A 166 -29.01 -9.64 -12.95
CA ASP A 166 -29.01 -11.10 -13.08
C ASP A 166 -28.92 -11.77 -11.70
N LEU A 167 -28.18 -11.19 -10.74
CA LEU A 167 -28.09 -11.65 -9.36
C LEU A 167 -28.18 -10.47 -8.39
N PRO A 168 -28.88 -10.60 -7.24
CA PRO A 168 -29.17 -9.49 -6.32
C PRO A 168 -27.93 -8.95 -5.60
N THR A 169 -26.91 -9.77 -5.37
CA THR A 169 -25.73 -9.39 -4.58
C THR A 169 -24.42 -9.67 -5.32
N LEU A 170 -23.36 -8.94 -4.94
CA LEU A 170 -22.05 -9.11 -5.54
C LEU A 170 -21.34 -10.37 -5.04
N ASP A 171 -21.51 -10.74 -3.76
CA ASP A 171 -20.98 -11.97 -3.21
C ASP A 171 -21.50 -13.20 -3.98
N GLU A 172 -22.79 -13.20 -4.32
CA GLU A 172 -23.41 -14.25 -5.12
C GLU A 172 -22.86 -14.29 -6.55
N ALA A 173 -22.73 -13.13 -7.19
CA ALA A 173 -22.15 -13.04 -8.53
C ALA A 173 -20.70 -13.51 -8.60
N VAL A 174 -19.87 -13.20 -7.61
CA VAL A 174 -18.47 -13.67 -7.54
C VAL A 174 -18.40 -15.15 -7.21
N ALA A 175 -19.26 -15.64 -6.32
CA ALA A 175 -19.33 -17.05 -5.95
C ALA A 175 -19.64 -17.94 -7.17
N TYR A 176 -20.58 -17.51 -8.01
CA TYR A 176 -21.07 -18.30 -9.14
C TYR A 176 -20.47 -17.93 -10.50
N ALA A 177 -19.54 -16.97 -10.55
CA ALA A 177 -18.83 -16.65 -11.78
C ALA A 177 -18.01 -17.86 -12.25
N LEU A 178 -18.15 -18.23 -13.52
CA LEU A 178 -17.21 -19.14 -14.16
C LEU A 178 -15.80 -18.50 -14.20
N PRO A 179 -14.71 -19.30 -14.29
CA PRO A 179 -13.37 -18.74 -14.43
C PRO A 179 -13.28 -17.76 -15.61
N SER A 180 -12.77 -16.56 -15.34
CA SER A 180 -12.71 -15.42 -16.28
C SER A 180 -14.07 -14.90 -16.77
N GLU A 181 -15.19 -15.31 -16.19
CA GLU A 181 -16.50 -14.72 -16.49
C GLU A 181 -16.52 -13.26 -16.05
N ARG A 182 -17.17 -12.43 -16.87
CA ARG A 182 -17.34 -11.02 -16.58
C ARG A 182 -18.47 -10.82 -15.59
N VAL A 183 -18.16 -10.22 -14.44
CA VAL A 183 -19.11 -9.65 -13.49
C VAL A 183 -19.14 -8.14 -13.68
N THR A 184 -20.25 -7.62 -14.21
CA THR A 184 -20.50 -6.21 -14.46
C THR A 184 -21.30 -5.60 -13.31
N VAL A 185 -20.71 -4.65 -12.61
CA VAL A 185 -21.35 -3.94 -11.50
C VAL A 185 -21.99 -2.65 -12.00
N MET A 186 -23.31 -2.57 -11.88
CA MET A 186 -24.06 -1.37 -12.26
C MET A 186 -23.82 -0.23 -11.23
N PRO A 187 -23.92 1.05 -11.65
CA PRO A 187 -23.80 2.18 -10.74
C PRO A 187 -24.71 2.07 -9.52
N GLY A 188 -24.16 2.36 -8.35
CA GLY A 188 -24.79 2.15 -7.06
C GLY A 188 -23.74 1.87 -5.98
N THR A 189 -24.17 1.87 -4.72
CA THR A 189 -23.36 1.38 -3.60
C THR A 189 -23.73 -0.06 -3.32
N HIS A 190 -22.74 -0.93 -3.39
CA HIS A 190 -22.85 -2.36 -3.13
C HIS A 190 -21.98 -2.68 -1.92
N GLU A 191 -22.56 -3.31 -0.90
CA GLU A 191 -21.76 -3.92 0.17
C GLU A 191 -20.95 -5.05 -0.45
N ALA A 192 -19.66 -5.15 -0.09
CA ALA A 192 -18.75 -6.06 -0.76
C ALA A 192 -17.68 -6.59 0.20
N HIS A 193 -17.66 -7.92 0.36
CA HIS A 193 -16.66 -8.69 1.10
C HIS A 193 -16.31 -9.96 0.32
N LEU A 194 -15.67 -9.74 -0.83
CA LEU A 194 -15.53 -10.73 -1.88
C LEU A 194 -14.31 -11.62 -1.65
N PHE A 195 -14.50 -12.93 -1.83
CA PHE A 195 -13.41 -13.90 -1.77
C PHE A 195 -13.16 -14.46 -3.15
N VAL A 196 -12.03 -14.11 -3.74
CA VAL A 196 -11.68 -14.47 -5.10
C VAL A 196 -10.77 -15.70 -5.09
N ARG A 197 -11.32 -16.83 -5.54
CA ARG A 197 -10.64 -18.14 -5.57
C ARG A 197 -10.24 -18.60 -6.98
N ARG A 198 -10.74 -17.91 -8.00
CA ARG A 198 -10.53 -18.18 -9.42
C ARG A 198 -10.41 -16.85 -10.15
N ASP A 199 -9.87 -16.89 -11.37
CA ASP A 199 -9.82 -15.72 -12.22
C ASP A 199 -11.21 -15.13 -12.41
N ILE A 200 -11.32 -13.81 -12.23
CA ILE A 200 -12.56 -13.08 -12.41
C ILE A 200 -12.34 -11.77 -13.14
N GLU A 201 -13.25 -11.43 -14.04
CA GLU A 201 -13.35 -10.11 -14.64
C GLU A 201 -14.39 -9.29 -13.88
N LEU A 202 -13.98 -8.53 -12.85
CA LEU A 202 -14.88 -7.67 -12.07
C LEU A 202 -14.77 -6.21 -12.56
N LEU A 203 -15.81 -5.73 -13.25
CA LEU A 203 -15.79 -4.44 -13.93
C LEU A 203 -17.03 -3.61 -13.63
N SER A 204 -16.95 -2.29 -13.73
CA SER A 204 -18.16 -1.47 -13.89
C SER A 204 -18.75 -1.57 -15.30
N SER A 205 -19.97 -1.06 -15.47
CA SER A 205 -20.65 -1.02 -16.77
C SER A 205 -19.92 -0.26 -17.89
N ASP A 206 -19.04 0.69 -17.53
CA ASP A 206 -18.14 1.40 -18.45
C ASP A 206 -16.86 1.79 -17.69
N PRO A 207 -15.81 0.95 -17.72
CA PRO A 207 -14.65 1.12 -16.88
C PRO A 207 -13.75 2.32 -17.23
N LEU A 208 -13.94 2.90 -18.42
CA LEU A 208 -13.20 4.09 -18.86
C LEU A 208 -13.94 5.39 -18.52
N SER A 209 -15.22 5.30 -18.12
CA SER A 209 -15.99 6.47 -17.71
C SER A 209 -15.75 6.80 -16.24
N ALA A 210 -15.01 7.89 -16.01
CA ALA A 210 -14.74 8.40 -14.67
C ALA A 210 -16.02 8.65 -13.84
N SER A 211 -17.16 8.93 -14.49
CA SER A 211 -18.46 9.12 -13.83
C SER A 211 -19.09 7.80 -13.40
N ILE A 212 -18.96 6.74 -14.20
CA ILE A 212 -19.43 5.40 -13.87
C ILE A 212 -18.54 4.83 -12.78
N THR A 213 -17.21 4.89 -12.92
CA THR A 213 -16.27 4.48 -11.86
C THR A 213 -16.57 5.15 -10.52
N ALA A 214 -16.86 6.45 -10.50
CA ALA A 214 -17.17 7.17 -9.27
C ALA A 214 -18.49 6.75 -8.61
N SER A 215 -19.45 6.27 -9.40
CA SER A 215 -20.80 5.93 -8.94
C SER A 215 -21.02 4.43 -8.74
N THR A 216 -20.13 3.57 -9.24
CA THR A 216 -20.09 2.13 -8.95
C THR A 216 -19.17 1.89 -7.74
N ILE A 217 -19.75 1.88 -6.54
CA ILE A 217 -19.03 1.83 -5.27
C ILE A 217 -19.16 0.44 -4.65
N LEU A 218 -18.01 -0.20 -4.39
CA LEU A 218 -17.89 -1.36 -3.51
C LEU A 218 -17.52 -0.86 -2.11
N ASN A 219 -18.42 -1.02 -1.15
CA ASN A 219 -18.28 -0.53 0.21
C ASN A 219 -17.89 -1.66 1.14
N GLY A 220 -16.77 -1.51 1.86
CA GLY A 220 -16.31 -2.48 2.87
C GLY A 220 -16.79 -2.20 4.30
N SER A 221 -17.74 -1.26 4.46
CA SER A 221 -18.42 -0.93 5.73
C SER A 221 -17.54 -0.60 6.95
N ASN A 222 -16.25 -0.35 6.76
CA ASN A 222 -15.21 -0.19 7.79
C ASN A 222 -15.01 -1.42 8.67
N GLU A 223 -15.42 -2.59 8.20
CA GLU A 223 -15.37 -3.84 8.98
C GLU A 223 -14.32 -4.81 8.44
N TYR A 224 -14.29 -5.03 7.12
CA TYR A 224 -13.43 -6.03 6.48
C TYR A 224 -12.79 -5.51 5.19
N PRO A 225 -11.76 -6.20 4.67
CA PRO A 225 -11.31 -5.98 3.31
C PRO A 225 -12.49 -6.13 2.32
N ILE A 226 -12.41 -5.42 1.21
CA ILE A 226 -13.45 -5.45 0.17
C ILE A 226 -13.28 -6.70 -0.70
N LEU A 227 -12.02 -7.05 -1.00
CA LEU A 227 -11.68 -8.19 -1.83
C LEU A 227 -10.44 -8.89 -1.28
N VAL A 228 -10.52 -10.21 -1.13
CA VAL A 228 -9.41 -11.05 -0.68
C VAL A 228 -9.17 -12.14 -1.72
N PHE A 229 -7.96 -12.20 -2.27
CA PHE A 229 -7.51 -13.26 -3.16
C PHE A 229 -7.00 -14.44 -2.34
N HIS A 230 -7.34 -15.67 -2.71
CA HIS A 230 -7.01 -16.83 -1.88
C HIS A 230 -5.63 -17.46 -2.18
N ASN A 231 -5.03 -17.17 -3.34
CA ASN A 231 -3.68 -17.60 -3.76
C ASN A 231 -3.29 -17.01 -5.15
N SER A 232 -2.08 -17.37 -5.62
CA SER A 232 -1.51 -17.08 -6.96
C SER A 232 -2.17 -17.83 -8.13
N GLY A 233 -3.31 -18.50 -7.92
CA GLY A 233 -4.14 -19.09 -8.97
C GLY A 233 -5.17 -18.12 -9.56
N THR A 234 -5.03 -16.82 -9.26
CA THR A 234 -5.97 -15.75 -9.62
C THR A 234 -5.31 -14.68 -10.50
N ASP A 235 -4.16 -15.02 -11.08
CA ASP A 235 -3.30 -14.12 -11.86
C ASP A 235 -3.97 -13.54 -13.11
N GLY A 236 -5.00 -14.21 -13.66
CA GLY A 236 -5.78 -13.74 -14.80
C GLY A 236 -6.89 -12.76 -14.43
N SER A 237 -7.11 -12.51 -13.13
CA SER A 237 -8.18 -11.63 -12.67
C SER A 237 -7.98 -10.18 -13.13
N ARG A 238 -9.09 -9.50 -13.36
CA ARG A 238 -9.11 -8.08 -13.71
C ARG A 238 -10.14 -7.34 -12.87
N ILE A 239 -9.67 -6.33 -12.13
CA ILE A 239 -10.49 -5.43 -11.33
C ILE A 239 -10.44 -4.06 -11.99
N GLU A 240 -11.58 -3.56 -12.48
CA GLU A 240 -11.56 -2.38 -13.33
C GLU A 240 -12.75 -1.43 -13.24
N GLY A 241 -12.45 -0.13 -13.14
CA GLY A 241 -13.45 0.92 -13.27
C GLY A 241 -14.40 0.98 -12.07
N LEU A 242 -13.93 0.61 -10.88
CA LEU A 242 -14.73 0.55 -9.65
C LEU A 242 -14.22 1.58 -8.63
N THR A 243 -15.10 2.01 -7.72
CA THR A 243 -14.69 2.71 -6.49
C THR A 243 -14.70 1.74 -5.32
N LEU A 244 -13.53 1.37 -4.79
CA LEU A 244 -13.39 0.54 -3.59
C LEU A 244 -13.18 1.45 -2.38
N ALA A 245 -14.15 1.47 -1.47
CA ALA A 245 -14.19 2.44 -0.39
C ALA A 245 -14.51 1.85 0.98
N ASN A 246 -13.96 2.49 2.01
CA ASN A 246 -14.21 2.18 3.42
C ASN A 246 -13.91 0.72 3.79
N GLY A 247 -13.00 0.05 3.09
CA GLY A 247 -12.54 -1.26 3.48
C GLY A 247 -11.62 -1.20 4.68
N ARG A 248 -11.62 -2.27 5.49
CA ARG A 248 -10.78 -2.37 6.69
C ARG A 248 -10.10 -3.73 6.86
N GLY A 249 -8.78 -3.77 6.76
CA GLY A 249 -7.98 -5.00 6.87
C GLY A 249 -6.81 -4.88 7.86
N LEU A 250 -6.13 -5.98 8.15
CA LEU A 250 -4.75 -5.94 8.67
C LEU A 250 -3.74 -5.84 7.53
N PHE A 251 -4.11 -6.45 6.40
CA PHE A 251 -3.36 -6.52 5.16
C PHE A 251 -4.31 -6.07 4.05
N GLY A 252 -4.05 -4.91 3.45
CA GLY A 252 -4.86 -4.40 2.35
C GLY A 252 -6.28 -4.01 2.79
N GLY A 253 -6.50 -2.75 3.13
CA GLY A 253 -7.84 -2.30 3.54
C GLY A 253 -8.91 -2.51 2.47
N ALA A 254 -8.58 -2.35 1.19
CA ALA A 254 -9.48 -2.67 0.08
C ALA A 254 -9.22 -4.08 -0.48
N ILE A 255 -7.97 -4.35 -0.89
CA ILE A 255 -7.60 -5.60 -1.56
C ILE A 255 -6.43 -6.25 -0.83
N HIS A 256 -6.63 -7.49 -0.40
CA HIS A 256 -5.57 -8.38 0.01
C HIS A 256 -5.24 -9.33 -1.15
N GLY A 257 -4.05 -9.16 -1.75
CA GLY A 257 -3.66 -9.81 -2.99
C GLY A 257 -3.05 -11.21 -2.85
N HIS A 258 -2.38 -11.54 -1.74
CA HIS A 258 -1.70 -12.83 -1.55
C HIS A 258 -0.76 -13.21 -2.72
N GLY A 259 -0.04 -12.23 -3.29
CA GLY A 259 0.90 -12.38 -4.39
C GLY A 259 0.23 -12.51 -5.77
N THR A 260 -1.04 -12.16 -5.89
CA THR A 260 -1.79 -12.22 -7.16
C THR A 260 -1.17 -11.34 -8.24
N LYS A 261 -1.17 -11.81 -9.49
CA LYS A 261 -0.78 -11.01 -10.65
C LYS A 261 -1.95 -10.33 -11.37
N ALA A 262 -3.10 -10.26 -10.72
CA ALA A 262 -4.29 -9.61 -11.24
C ALA A 262 -4.01 -8.20 -11.79
N THR A 263 -4.71 -7.84 -12.87
CA THR A 263 -4.69 -6.47 -13.40
C THR A 263 -5.68 -5.61 -12.63
N ILE A 264 -5.18 -4.58 -11.94
CA ILE A 264 -5.97 -3.60 -11.21
C ILE A 264 -5.83 -2.27 -11.94
N ARG A 265 -6.88 -1.83 -12.64
CA ARG A 265 -6.80 -0.62 -13.47
C ARG A 265 -8.02 0.30 -13.42
N ASN A 266 -7.84 1.60 -13.66
CA ASN A 266 -8.93 2.58 -13.73
C ASN A 266 -9.85 2.63 -12.49
N ASN A 267 -9.38 2.18 -11.32
CA ASN A 267 -10.18 2.16 -10.10
C ASN A 267 -9.94 3.38 -9.22
N ARG A 268 -10.82 3.59 -8.24
CA ARG A 268 -10.67 4.57 -7.16
C ARG A 268 -10.67 3.87 -5.82
N PHE A 269 -9.55 3.92 -5.12
CA PHE A 269 -9.40 3.40 -3.77
C PHE A 269 -9.47 4.57 -2.79
N ARG A 270 -10.53 4.66 -1.99
CA ARG A 270 -10.70 5.78 -1.07
C ARG A 270 -11.06 5.39 0.35
N ASN A 271 -10.50 6.09 1.33
CA ASN A 271 -10.86 5.92 2.73
C ASN A 271 -10.72 4.47 3.25
N ASN A 272 -9.86 3.67 2.62
CA ASN A 272 -9.56 2.33 3.10
C ASN A 272 -8.50 2.41 4.19
N ARG A 273 -8.64 1.55 5.19
CA ARG A 273 -7.86 1.65 6.42
C ARG A 273 -7.34 0.30 6.82
N CYS A 274 -6.11 0.27 7.29
CA CYS A 274 -5.66 -0.83 8.10
C CYS A 274 -6.01 -0.60 9.59
N SER A 275 -6.28 -1.67 10.36
CA SER A 275 -6.85 -1.57 11.71
C SER A 275 -5.88 -0.97 12.75
N ARG A 276 -6.38 0.03 13.50
CA ARG A 276 -5.62 0.94 14.39
C ARG A 276 -4.87 0.32 15.58
N TYR A 277 -5.06 -0.96 15.87
CA TYR A 277 -4.50 -1.61 17.08
C TYR A 277 -3.56 -2.77 16.78
N SER A 278 -3.20 -3.00 15.51
CA SER A 278 -2.25 -4.03 15.11
C SER A 278 -0.89 -3.45 14.82
N ILE A 279 0.17 -4.07 15.34
CA ILE A 279 1.55 -3.76 14.95
C ILE A 279 1.89 -4.23 13.53
N SER A 280 1.07 -5.11 12.96
CA SER A 280 1.17 -5.64 11.61
C SER A 280 0.08 -5.02 10.76
N CYS A 281 0.40 -3.90 10.11
CA CYS A 281 -0.59 -3.08 9.44
C CYS A 281 -0.07 -2.51 8.12
N TYR A 282 -0.32 -3.25 7.05
CA TYR A 282 0.32 -3.07 5.75
C TYR A 282 -0.71 -2.82 4.65
N GLY A 283 -0.51 -1.75 3.88
CA GLY A 283 -1.34 -1.42 2.72
C GLY A 283 -2.72 -0.91 3.14
N GLY A 284 -2.92 0.41 3.16
CA GLY A 284 -4.23 0.96 3.51
C GLY A 284 -5.28 0.65 2.45
N ALA A 285 -4.89 0.54 1.19
CA ALA A 285 -5.73 0.07 0.09
C ALA A 285 -5.33 -1.34 -0.36
N LEU A 286 -4.10 -1.54 -0.82
CA LEU A 286 -3.64 -2.79 -1.43
C LEU A 286 -2.47 -3.36 -0.65
N TYR A 287 -2.47 -4.67 -0.48
CA TYR A 287 -1.33 -5.42 0.04
C TYR A 287 -1.05 -6.63 -0.85
N ASP A 288 0.23 -6.89 -1.14
CA ASP A 288 0.69 -8.11 -1.81
C ASP A 288 0.01 -8.37 -3.17
N CYS A 289 -0.06 -7.31 -3.99
CA CYS A 289 -0.63 -7.32 -5.34
C CYS A 289 0.50 -7.13 -6.37
N ASP A 290 0.99 -8.23 -6.93
CA ASP A 290 2.20 -8.28 -7.77
C ASP A 290 1.92 -8.18 -9.29
N GLY A 291 0.67 -7.90 -9.64
CA GLY A 291 0.22 -7.71 -11.01
C GLY A 291 0.50 -6.33 -11.58
N LEU A 292 -0.33 -5.97 -12.56
CA LEU A 292 -0.32 -4.62 -13.14
C LEU A 292 -1.26 -3.71 -12.35
N ILE A 293 -0.73 -2.68 -11.72
CA ILE A 293 -1.49 -1.63 -11.05
C ILE A 293 -1.36 -0.36 -11.90
N GLU A 294 -2.40 -0.02 -12.64
CA GLU A 294 -2.34 1.04 -13.67
C GLU A 294 -3.52 2.02 -13.64
N GLU A 295 -3.25 3.32 -13.81
CA GLU A 295 -4.28 4.36 -13.99
C GLU A 295 -5.34 4.40 -12.87
N ASN A 296 -4.97 3.98 -11.65
CA ASN A 296 -5.83 4.04 -10.48
C ASN A 296 -5.61 5.34 -9.70
N SER A 297 -6.63 5.73 -8.93
CA SER A 297 -6.54 6.82 -7.95
C SER A 297 -6.64 6.26 -6.54
N PHE A 298 -5.62 6.51 -5.71
CA PHE A 298 -5.57 6.16 -4.29
C PHE A 298 -5.67 7.43 -3.46
N TRP A 299 -6.78 7.61 -2.74
CA TRP A 299 -7.07 8.84 -2.02
C TRP A 299 -7.47 8.60 -0.55
N GLU A 300 -6.80 9.28 0.39
CA GLU A 300 -7.10 9.17 1.83
C GLU A 300 -7.12 7.72 2.32
N ASN A 301 -6.14 6.90 1.94
CA ASN A 301 -5.98 5.57 2.53
C ASN A 301 -4.98 5.62 3.68
N TYR A 302 -5.18 4.77 4.69
CA TYR A 302 -4.45 4.83 5.95
C TYR A 302 -3.90 3.46 6.36
N ALA A 303 -2.60 3.38 6.63
CA ALA A 303 -1.97 2.21 7.24
C ALA A 303 -0.77 2.65 8.08
N ASN A 304 -0.08 1.71 8.72
CA ASN A 304 1.22 1.99 9.31
C ASN A 304 2.32 1.96 8.26
N PHE A 305 2.26 0.96 7.39
CA PHE A 305 3.24 0.72 6.35
C PHE A 305 2.53 0.77 5.00
N GLY A 306 2.79 1.82 4.21
CA GLY A 306 2.17 1.99 2.90
C GLY A 306 0.72 2.43 3.01
N GLY A 307 0.49 3.73 3.18
CA GLY A 307 -0.87 4.26 3.35
C GLY A 307 -1.82 3.88 2.21
N ALA A 308 -1.30 3.71 0.99
CA ALA A 308 -2.04 3.10 -0.12
C ALA A 308 -1.62 1.64 -0.37
N LEU A 309 -0.35 1.40 -0.73
CA LEU A 309 0.16 0.10 -1.18
C LEU A 309 1.29 -0.38 -0.28
N SER A 310 1.33 -1.68 -0.01
CA SER A 310 2.48 -2.30 0.62
C SER A 310 2.78 -3.67 0.02
N HIS A 311 4.08 -4.00 -0.13
CA HIS A 311 4.54 -5.28 -0.67
C HIS A 311 3.93 -5.61 -2.03
N CYS A 312 3.70 -4.61 -2.88
CA CYS A 312 3.19 -4.83 -4.24
C CYS A 312 4.38 -4.74 -5.19
N ASP A 313 4.89 -5.88 -5.65
CA ASP A 313 6.17 -6.00 -6.36
C ASP A 313 6.02 -6.03 -7.90
N GLY A 314 4.79 -5.85 -8.38
CA GLY A 314 4.45 -5.81 -9.79
C GLY A 314 4.87 -4.53 -10.53
N THR A 315 4.10 -4.17 -11.55
CA THR A 315 4.28 -2.87 -12.24
C THR A 315 3.27 -1.88 -11.72
N ILE A 316 3.74 -0.76 -11.19
CA ILE A 316 2.91 0.34 -10.68
C ILE A 316 3.10 1.53 -11.62
N ARG A 317 2.12 1.82 -12.47
CA ARG A 317 2.26 2.87 -13.49
C ARG A 317 1.06 3.78 -13.70
N GLY A 318 1.30 5.06 -13.97
CA GLY A 318 0.22 6.01 -14.30
C GLY A 318 -0.80 6.25 -13.17
N ASN A 319 -0.50 5.83 -11.94
CA ASN A 319 -1.44 5.97 -10.83
C ASN A 319 -1.28 7.32 -10.14
N ARG A 320 -2.33 7.72 -9.41
CA ARG A 320 -2.37 8.96 -8.62
C ARG A 320 -2.56 8.62 -7.15
N PHE A 321 -1.58 8.96 -6.32
CA PHE A 321 -1.57 8.76 -4.87
C PHE A 321 -1.73 10.12 -4.18
N ILE A 322 -2.88 10.35 -3.55
CA ILE A 322 -3.27 11.64 -3.02
C ILE A 322 -3.63 11.50 -1.54
N GLU A 323 -2.99 12.27 -0.66
CA GLU A 323 -3.37 12.37 0.76
C GLU A 323 -3.44 11.02 1.50
N ASN A 324 -2.65 10.02 1.06
CA ASN A 324 -2.54 8.75 1.76
C ASN A 324 -1.57 8.90 2.95
N ASN A 325 -1.78 8.09 3.99
CA ASN A 325 -1.13 8.31 5.27
C ASN A 325 -0.59 7.02 5.92
N GLY A 326 0.71 7.04 6.19
CA GLY A 326 1.43 6.10 7.04
C GLY A 326 1.45 6.60 8.49
N TYR A 327 0.44 6.29 9.30
CA TYR A 327 0.36 6.82 10.67
C TYR A 327 1.25 6.03 11.64
N SER A 328 1.68 6.67 12.73
CA SER A 328 2.42 5.97 13.80
C SER A 328 1.47 5.34 14.83
N ILE A 329 1.78 4.14 15.32
CA ILE A 329 1.08 3.55 16.46
C ILE A 329 1.81 3.90 17.76
N PRO A 330 1.14 4.52 18.73
CA PRO A 330 1.66 4.62 20.08
C PRO A 330 1.52 3.27 20.79
N VAL A 331 2.60 2.48 20.85
CA VAL A 331 2.69 1.31 21.73
C VAL A 331 3.28 1.76 23.06
N TYR A 332 2.92 1.13 24.18
CA TYR A 332 3.39 1.49 25.53
C TYR A 332 4.88 1.90 25.58
N ARG A 333 5.14 3.21 25.78
CA ARG A 333 6.47 3.87 25.82
C ARG A 333 7.34 3.78 24.56
N VAL A 334 6.90 3.14 23.47
CA VAL A 334 7.61 3.05 22.18
C VAL A 334 6.64 3.31 21.04
N SER A 335 6.89 4.35 20.24
CA SER A 335 6.13 4.60 19.00
C SER A 335 6.66 3.68 17.90
N ILE A 336 5.79 3.01 17.16
CA ILE A 336 6.16 2.40 15.88
C ILE A 336 5.89 3.46 14.80
N PRO A 337 6.93 3.98 14.14
CA PRO A 337 6.77 5.03 13.14
C PRO A 337 6.10 4.49 11.88
N GLY A 338 5.16 5.28 11.34
CA GLY A 338 4.59 4.97 10.04
C GLY A 338 5.61 5.22 8.91
N LYS A 339 5.58 4.37 7.89
CA LYS A 339 6.49 4.42 6.74
C LYS A 339 5.71 4.39 5.44
N GLY A 340 6.10 5.20 4.48
CA GLY A 340 5.51 5.21 3.14
C GLY A 340 4.09 5.72 3.15
N GLY A 341 3.91 7.04 3.01
CA GLY A 341 2.56 7.61 3.03
C GLY A 341 1.69 7.06 1.90
N ALA A 342 2.28 6.78 0.74
CA ALA A 342 1.63 6.05 -0.34
C ALA A 342 2.11 4.60 -0.42
N LEU A 343 3.41 4.37 -0.63
CA LEU A 343 3.98 3.05 -0.92
C LEU A 343 5.03 2.66 0.12
N HIS A 344 5.04 1.39 0.51
CA HIS A 344 6.05 0.82 1.39
C HIS A 344 6.48 -0.58 0.94
N ALA A 345 7.79 -0.85 0.96
CA ALA A 345 8.34 -2.17 0.69
C ALA A 345 7.90 -2.76 -0.65
N CYS A 346 7.79 -1.92 -1.69
CA CYS A 346 7.41 -2.34 -3.03
C CYS A 346 8.68 -2.48 -3.88
N ALA A 347 9.10 -3.71 -4.19
CA ALA A 347 10.21 -3.99 -5.11
C ALA A 347 9.78 -3.88 -6.60
N ALA A 348 8.82 -2.98 -6.88
CA ALA A 348 8.14 -2.81 -8.14
C ALA A 348 8.86 -1.89 -9.13
N ASN A 349 8.46 -1.98 -10.41
CA ASN A 349 8.71 -0.90 -11.36
C ASN A 349 7.66 0.20 -11.16
N ILE A 350 8.07 1.32 -10.55
CA ILE A 350 7.24 2.47 -10.22
C ILE A 350 7.48 3.53 -11.28
N VAL A 351 6.55 3.66 -12.24
CA VAL A 351 6.76 4.43 -13.46
C VAL A 351 5.63 5.43 -13.72
N GLU A 352 5.94 6.70 -13.98
CA GLU A 352 4.96 7.70 -14.44
C GLU A 352 3.77 7.91 -13.47
N ASN A 353 3.96 7.72 -12.17
CA ASN A 353 2.93 7.96 -11.16
C ASN A 353 3.00 9.39 -10.59
N GLU A 354 1.89 9.86 -10.04
CA GLU A 354 1.77 11.12 -9.31
C GLU A 354 1.58 10.86 -7.81
N PHE A 355 2.43 11.46 -6.97
CA PHE A 355 2.35 11.40 -5.51
C PHE A 355 2.14 12.81 -4.97
N TYR A 356 0.95 13.10 -4.45
CA TYR A 356 0.55 14.41 -3.97
C TYR A 356 0.13 14.39 -2.50
N SER A 357 0.80 15.19 -1.67
CA SER A 357 0.40 15.40 -0.27
C SER A 357 0.21 14.14 0.56
N ASN A 358 0.96 13.08 0.27
CA ASN A 358 1.01 11.89 1.11
C ASN A 358 1.89 12.16 2.35
N GLY A 359 1.59 11.48 3.46
CA GLY A 359 2.25 11.70 4.75
C GLY A 359 2.66 10.43 5.48
N ALA A 360 3.88 10.35 6.01
CA ALA A 360 4.33 9.29 6.93
C ALA A 360 5.52 9.76 7.77
N VAL A 361 5.96 9.09 8.83
CA VAL A 361 7.19 9.51 9.54
C VAL A 361 8.42 9.29 8.67
N TYR A 362 8.50 8.17 7.96
CA TYR A 362 9.58 7.92 7.00
C TYR A 362 9.02 7.78 5.59
N GLY A 363 9.51 8.56 4.64
CA GLY A 363 9.08 8.46 3.25
C GLY A 363 7.65 8.95 3.05
N GLY A 364 7.45 10.27 2.96
CA GLY A 364 6.11 10.85 2.84
C GLY A 364 5.31 10.29 1.66
N ALA A 365 5.97 9.92 0.56
CA ALA A 365 5.35 9.16 -0.53
C ALA A 365 5.78 7.68 -0.52
N ILE A 366 7.08 7.41 -0.67
CA ILE A 366 7.62 6.04 -0.82
C ILE A 366 8.66 5.78 0.26
N SER A 367 8.64 4.57 0.81
CA SER A 367 9.69 4.06 1.70
C SER A 367 10.11 2.64 1.33
N GLU A 368 11.39 2.32 1.55
CA GLU A 368 11.90 0.93 1.53
C GLU A 368 11.67 0.20 0.20
N SER A 369 11.82 0.90 -0.92
CA SER A 369 11.65 0.32 -2.26
C SER A 369 13.00 -0.01 -2.89
N SER A 370 13.20 -1.26 -3.28
CA SER A 370 14.39 -1.72 -4.02
C SER A 370 14.19 -1.74 -5.55
N GLY A 371 12.98 -1.39 -6.02
CA GLY A 371 12.62 -1.38 -7.43
C GLY A 371 12.95 -0.06 -8.15
N VAL A 372 12.70 0.01 -9.45
CA VAL A 372 13.00 1.21 -10.25
C VAL A 372 11.93 2.28 -10.04
N ILE A 373 12.35 3.50 -9.72
CA ILE A 373 11.52 4.70 -9.60
C ILE A 373 11.83 5.62 -10.78
N LEU A 374 10.99 5.59 -11.81
CA LEU A 374 11.24 6.26 -13.09
C LEU A 374 10.14 7.24 -13.50
N SER A 375 10.50 8.48 -13.83
CA SER A 375 9.60 9.48 -14.41
C SER A 375 8.34 9.79 -13.59
N ASN A 376 8.41 9.62 -12.26
CA ASN A 376 7.32 9.95 -11.35
C ASN A 376 7.36 11.42 -10.93
N THR A 377 6.22 11.92 -10.46
CA THR A 377 6.07 13.27 -9.89
C THR A 377 5.70 13.19 -8.42
N PHE A 378 6.53 13.77 -7.55
CA PHE A 378 6.34 13.85 -6.10
C PHE A 378 6.17 15.31 -5.68
N ILE A 379 4.96 15.70 -5.27
CA ILE A 379 4.65 17.08 -4.92
C ILE A 379 4.03 17.17 -3.53
N ALA A 380 4.60 18.04 -2.69
CA ALA A 380 4.05 18.41 -1.39
C ALA A 380 3.78 17.23 -0.43
N ASN A 381 4.48 16.10 -0.64
CA ASN A 381 4.49 15.00 0.32
C ASN A 381 5.29 15.44 1.54
N TYR A 382 4.94 14.88 2.70
CA TYR A 382 5.51 15.36 3.94
C TYR A 382 5.83 14.22 4.90
N SER A 383 6.88 14.41 5.66
CA SER A 383 7.14 13.59 6.83
C SER A 383 6.33 14.11 8.04
N GLU A 384 5.56 13.23 8.68
CA GLU A 384 4.65 13.59 9.78
C GLU A 384 5.37 14.06 11.04
N ARG A 385 4.75 15.03 11.73
CA ARG A 385 5.29 15.65 12.94
C ARG A 385 5.02 14.78 14.16
N GLY A 386 5.77 13.69 14.33
CA GLY A 386 5.65 12.76 15.46
C GLY A 386 6.43 13.17 16.71
N ILE A 387 6.70 12.18 17.58
CA ILE A 387 7.76 12.24 18.61
C ILE A 387 9.14 11.94 18.00
N GLU A 388 9.16 11.35 16.81
CA GLU A 388 10.36 10.99 16.06
C GLU A 388 10.71 12.09 15.05
N GLN A 389 11.99 12.17 14.72
CA GLN A 389 12.52 13.01 13.65
C GLN A 389 12.31 12.27 12.35
N GLY A 390 11.27 12.63 11.61
CA GLY A 390 10.96 11.93 10.37
C GLY A 390 11.90 12.30 9.22
N GLU A 391 12.07 11.37 8.29
CA GLU A 391 13.08 11.47 7.23
C GLU A 391 12.46 11.19 5.85
N GLY A 392 12.98 11.82 4.79
CA GLY A 392 12.54 11.60 3.41
C GLY A 392 11.13 12.13 3.17
N GLY A 393 11.01 13.43 2.85
CA GLY A 393 9.71 14.08 2.64
C GLY A 393 8.94 13.51 1.46
N ALA A 394 9.65 13.05 0.41
CA ALA A 394 9.07 12.23 -0.66
C ALA A 394 9.51 10.78 -0.56
N ILE A 395 10.81 10.52 -0.60
CA ILE A 395 11.39 9.18 -0.77
C ILE A 395 12.36 8.91 0.38
N PHE A 396 12.27 7.71 0.96
CA PHE A 396 13.13 7.28 2.06
C PHE A 396 13.62 5.85 1.84
N ASP A 397 14.90 5.59 2.05
CA ASP A 397 15.45 4.22 2.10
C ASP A 397 15.14 3.42 0.83
N CYS A 398 15.33 4.03 -0.34
CA CYS A 398 15.03 3.42 -1.62
C CYS A 398 16.32 3.22 -2.42
N ASP A 399 16.73 1.96 -2.53
CA ASP A 399 18.04 1.58 -3.08
C ASP A 399 17.99 1.13 -4.55
N GLY A 400 16.79 1.12 -5.14
CA GLY A 400 16.64 0.96 -6.58
C GLY A 400 17.01 2.23 -7.36
N TRP A 401 16.97 2.18 -8.69
CA TRP A 401 17.30 3.33 -9.53
C TRP A 401 16.23 4.42 -9.44
N ILE A 402 16.64 5.66 -9.14
CA ILE A 402 15.77 6.83 -9.05
C ILE A 402 16.12 7.76 -10.23
N LEU A 403 15.32 7.67 -11.30
CA LEU A 403 15.63 8.28 -12.59
C LEU A 403 14.52 9.19 -13.11
N HIS A 404 14.89 10.36 -13.65
CA HIS A 404 13.96 11.26 -14.36
C HIS A 404 12.74 11.74 -13.55
N ASN A 405 12.80 11.67 -12.22
CA ASN A 405 11.69 12.06 -11.36
C ASN A 405 11.66 13.57 -11.12
N ARG A 406 10.47 14.08 -10.85
CA ARG A 406 10.23 15.45 -10.42
C ARG A 406 9.83 15.47 -8.95
N ILE A 407 10.73 15.90 -8.08
CA ILE A 407 10.58 15.86 -6.62
C ILE A 407 10.53 17.29 -6.10
N GLU A 408 9.32 17.78 -5.83
CA GLU A 408 9.08 19.19 -5.54
C GLU A 408 8.27 19.50 -4.29
N ARG A 409 8.68 20.55 -3.58
CA ARG A 409 7.90 21.11 -2.45
C ARG A 409 7.60 20.10 -1.34
N ASN A 410 8.35 19.01 -1.28
CA ASN A 410 8.20 18.02 -0.24
C ASN A 410 8.86 18.52 1.05
N GLN A 411 8.37 18.03 2.18
CA GLN A 411 8.74 18.55 3.48
C GLN A 411 9.14 17.44 4.44
N SER A 412 10.24 17.61 5.17
CA SER A 412 10.65 16.66 6.20
C SER A 412 11.35 17.34 7.36
N PHE A 413 11.65 16.63 8.44
CA PHE A 413 12.62 17.09 9.42
C PHE A 413 14.05 16.92 8.87
N VAL A 414 14.31 15.80 8.21
CA VAL A 414 15.58 15.47 7.52
C VAL A 414 15.28 14.96 6.11
N GLY A 415 16.03 15.38 5.09
CA GLY A 415 15.84 14.90 3.72
C GLY A 415 14.51 15.37 3.13
N GLY A 416 14.36 16.66 2.85
CA GLY A 416 13.09 17.23 2.39
C GLY A 416 12.57 16.57 1.10
N GLY A 417 13.46 16.25 0.16
CA GLY A 417 13.16 15.42 -1.00
C GLY A 417 13.40 13.93 -0.74
N LEU A 418 14.68 13.54 -0.68
CA LEU A 418 15.13 12.16 -0.50
C LEU A 418 15.97 12.02 0.77
N ALA A 419 15.91 10.84 1.40
CA ALA A 419 16.83 10.46 2.47
C ALA A 419 17.23 8.98 2.35
N LYS A 420 18.49 8.63 2.64
CA LYS A 420 18.97 7.24 2.73
C LYS A 420 18.76 6.41 1.49
N CYS A 421 18.84 7.03 0.30
CA CYS A 421 18.64 6.31 -0.95
C CYS A 421 20.01 6.04 -1.57
N ASP A 422 20.44 4.77 -1.55
CA ASP A 422 21.81 4.40 -1.97
C ASP A 422 21.87 3.81 -3.39
N GLY A 423 20.73 3.77 -4.08
CA GLY A 423 20.64 3.48 -5.51
C GLY A 423 21.21 4.60 -6.39
N GLU A 424 21.26 4.36 -7.71
CA GLU A 424 21.62 5.41 -8.68
C GLU A 424 20.55 6.50 -8.70
N ILE A 425 20.94 7.74 -8.42
CA ILE A 425 20.08 8.93 -8.44
C ILE A 425 20.50 9.79 -9.61
N ALA A 426 19.74 9.77 -10.70
CA ALA A 426 20.12 10.51 -11.90
C ALA A 426 18.99 11.17 -12.69
N TYR A 427 19.34 12.27 -13.35
CA TYR A 427 18.43 13.03 -14.23
C TYR A 427 17.15 13.53 -13.55
N ASN A 428 17.14 13.63 -12.22
CA ASN A 428 16.00 14.11 -11.46
C ASN A 428 15.98 15.64 -11.35
N ILE A 429 14.78 16.19 -11.21
CA ILE A 429 14.55 17.58 -10.83
C ILE A 429 14.11 17.58 -9.36
N ILE A 430 14.99 18.02 -8.46
CA ILE A 430 14.77 18.03 -7.01
C ILE A 430 14.75 19.48 -6.55
N ARG A 431 13.57 20.06 -6.37
CA ARG A 431 13.47 21.49 -6.10
C ARG A 431 12.42 21.94 -5.11
N ASP A 432 12.68 23.08 -4.49
CA ASP A 432 11.78 23.72 -3.52
C ASP A 432 11.40 22.82 -2.33
N ASN A 433 12.14 21.74 -2.07
CA ASN A 433 11.91 20.87 -0.92
C ASN A 433 12.48 21.53 0.35
N THR A 434 11.87 21.21 1.49
CA THR A 434 12.16 21.88 2.76
C THR A 434 12.46 20.87 3.85
N ALA A 435 13.62 21.01 4.50
CA ALA A 435 13.85 20.38 5.80
C ALA A 435 13.58 21.40 6.91
N GLU A 436 12.70 21.08 7.85
CA GLU A 436 12.20 22.01 8.87
C GLU A 436 12.26 21.39 10.28
N SER A 437 12.84 22.12 11.23
CA SER A 437 12.87 21.65 12.62
C SER A 437 11.63 22.07 13.41
N TYR A 438 11.26 21.23 14.38
CA TYR A 438 10.15 21.47 15.29
C TYR A 438 10.65 21.48 16.74
N CYS A 439 10.66 22.63 17.40
CA CYS A 439 10.74 22.63 18.86
C CYS A 439 9.35 22.37 19.43
N ARG A 440 9.07 21.12 19.85
CA ARG A 440 7.91 20.86 20.73
C ARG A 440 8.21 21.46 22.11
N THR A 441 7.42 22.42 22.53
CA THR A 441 7.54 23.15 23.80
C THR A 441 7.18 22.33 25.05
N SER A 442 6.99 21.00 24.95
CA SER A 442 6.39 20.20 26.04
C SER A 442 7.11 18.91 26.45
N LEU A 443 8.26 18.54 25.85
CA LEU A 443 9.05 17.39 26.29
C LEU A 443 10.52 17.79 26.47
N ILE A 444 10.91 17.97 27.73
CA ILE A 444 12.15 18.59 28.21
C ILE A 444 13.40 17.69 28.03
N TYR A 445 13.38 16.69 27.14
CA TYR A 445 14.43 15.63 27.16
C TYR A 445 15.14 15.31 25.84
N LEU A 446 14.76 15.89 24.70
CA LEU A 446 15.59 15.84 23.49
C LEU A 446 15.80 17.27 23.02
N GLY A 447 17.06 17.73 23.02
CA GLY A 447 17.42 19.02 22.46
C GLY A 447 16.88 19.16 21.03
N CYS A 448 16.49 20.36 20.62
CA CYS A 448 16.00 20.57 19.26
C CYS A 448 17.17 20.25 18.29
N ALA A 449 17.10 19.10 17.62
CA ALA A 449 18.06 18.77 16.57
C ALA A 449 17.82 19.72 15.36
N PRO A 450 18.88 20.11 14.65
CA PRO A 450 18.75 20.93 13.46
C PRO A 450 18.10 20.15 12.31
N PRO A 451 17.38 20.82 11.39
CA PRO A 451 16.93 20.18 10.16
C PRO A 451 18.10 20.01 9.19
N MET A 452 18.10 18.94 8.40
CA MET A 452 19.23 18.52 7.57
C MET A 452 18.77 18.10 6.16
N GLY A 453 19.54 18.43 5.12
CA GLY A 453 19.31 17.94 3.75
C GLY A 453 17.97 18.36 3.14
N GLY A 454 17.80 19.62 2.76
CA GLY A 454 16.54 20.07 2.14
C GLY A 454 16.19 19.31 0.86
N GLY A 455 17.18 19.03 0.00
CA GLY A 455 17.05 18.20 -1.19
C GLY A 455 17.28 16.72 -0.90
N LEU A 456 18.54 16.33 -0.66
CA LEU A 456 18.97 14.96 -0.36
C LEU A 456 19.70 14.91 0.99
N HIS A 457 19.57 13.78 1.68
CA HIS A 457 20.23 13.49 2.94
C HIS A 457 20.75 12.05 2.99
N ASP A 458 22.02 11.85 3.36
CA ASP A 458 22.66 10.52 3.52
C ASP A 458 22.34 9.57 2.34
N CYS A 459 22.49 10.05 1.11
CA CYS A 459 22.33 9.23 -0.10
C CYS A 459 23.73 8.92 -0.62
N ASP A 460 24.19 7.69 -0.44
CA ASP A 460 25.59 7.31 -0.67
C ASP A 460 25.79 6.55 -2.00
N GLY A 461 24.70 6.38 -2.76
CA GLY A 461 24.72 5.89 -4.14
C GLY A 461 25.39 6.85 -5.13
N GLN A 462 25.43 6.45 -6.40
CA GLN A 462 25.93 7.33 -7.46
C GLN A 462 24.92 8.45 -7.72
N ILE A 463 25.31 9.71 -7.53
CA ILE A 463 24.43 10.88 -7.75
C ILE A 463 24.94 11.66 -8.96
N HIS A 464 24.18 11.69 -10.06
CA HIS A 464 24.61 12.47 -11.22
C HIS A 464 23.54 13.06 -12.12
N HIS A 465 23.90 14.10 -12.86
CA HIS A 465 23.01 14.73 -13.85
C HIS A 465 21.68 15.25 -13.27
N ASN A 466 21.62 15.51 -11.96
CA ASN A 466 20.43 16.04 -11.31
C ASN A 466 20.43 17.58 -11.29
N LEU A 467 19.23 18.16 -11.30
CA LEU A 467 18.99 19.56 -10.97
C LEU A 467 18.48 19.66 -9.53
N ILE A 468 19.31 20.15 -8.62
CA ILE A 468 19.00 20.31 -7.19
C ILE A 468 18.87 21.80 -6.88
N GLN A 469 17.62 22.30 -6.86
CA GLN A 469 17.37 23.74 -6.91
C GLN A 469 16.41 24.26 -5.84
N GLY A 470 16.70 25.39 -5.19
CA GLY A 470 15.68 26.09 -4.38
C GLY A 470 15.27 25.38 -3.09
N ASN A 471 15.97 24.31 -2.71
CA ASN A 471 15.72 23.56 -1.49
C ASN A 471 16.18 24.36 -0.27
N ARG A 472 15.53 24.19 0.88
CA ARG A 472 15.70 25.10 2.03
C ARG A 472 15.78 24.38 3.36
N LEU A 473 16.54 24.97 4.29
CA LEU A 473 16.52 24.60 5.71
C LEU A 473 15.78 25.68 6.51
N VAL A 474 14.78 25.27 7.28
CA VAL A 474 13.98 26.19 8.11
C VAL A 474 14.12 25.81 9.59
N PRO A 475 15.10 26.38 10.31
CA PRO A 475 15.25 26.16 11.73
C PRO A 475 14.20 26.98 12.51
N ARG A 476 13.33 26.34 13.30
CA ARG A 476 12.34 27.04 14.16
C ARG A 476 12.77 27.16 15.63
N CYS A 477 14.02 26.86 15.93
CA CYS A 477 14.54 26.80 17.31
C CYS A 477 15.26 28.11 17.67
N GLY A 478 14.79 28.81 18.71
CA GLY A 478 15.28 30.14 19.11
C GLY A 478 16.62 30.19 19.89
N GLN A 479 17.49 29.19 19.86
CA GLN A 479 18.77 29.22 20.60
C GLN A 479 19.98 28.61 19.85
N LEU A 480 20.86 29.51 19.40
CA LEU A 480 22.30 29.66 19.71
C LEU A 480 23.34 28.52 19.66
N SER A 481 23.00 27.28 19.29
CA SER A 481 24.04 26.29 18.95
C SER A 481 23.45 25.14 18.13
N CYS A 482 23.26 25.35 16.83
CA CYS A 482 23.11 24.23 15.90
C CYS A 482 24.52 23.66 15.65
N PRO A 483 24.76 22.35 15.85
CA PRO A 483 26.05 21.74 15.55
C PRO A 483 26.38 21.81 14.05
N ASP A 484 27.66 21.65 13.79
CA ASP A 484 28.36 21.91 12.53
C ASP A 484 27.79 21.10 11.34
N SER A 485 27.84 21.70 10.15
CA SER A 485 27.54 21.14 8.82
C SER A 485 26.06 20.81 8.50
N LEU A 486 25.36 21.75 7.83
CA LEU A 486 23.97 21.64 7.38
C LEU A 486 23.80 22.13 5.92
N GLY A 487 23.59 21.17 5.03
CA GLY A 487 23.40 21.26 3.59
C GLY A 487 21.93 21.41 3.21
N ALA A 488 21.56 22.47 2.46
CA ALA A 488 20.20 22.58 1.94
C ALA A 488 19.97 21.76 0.67
N GLY A 489 20.96 21.64 -0.20
CA GLY A 489 20.88 20.82 -1.41
C GLY A 489 21.24 19.36 -1.13
N LEU A 490 22.48 19.15 -0.70
CA LEU A 490 23.05 17.84 -0.37
C LEU A 490 23.58 17.86 1.06
N GLN A 491 23.21 16.88 1.88
CA GLN A 491 23.79 16.67 3.21
C GLN A 491 24.20 15.21 3.38
N GLY A 492 25.44 14.96 3.80
CA GLY A 492 25.91 13.63 4.20
C GLY A 492 25.94 12.59 3.09
N CYS A 493 25.91 13.01 1.82
CA CYS A 493 25.97 12.11 0.67
C CYS A 493 27.45 11.80 0.38
N ASP A 494 27.97 10.67 0.86
CA ASP A 494 29.40 10.38 0.87
C ASP A 494 29.84 9.52 -0.36
N GLY A 495 28.89 9.16 -1.24
CA GLY A 495 29.11 8.46 -2.51
C GLY A 495 29.71 9.31 -3.66
N PRO A 496 29.88 8.73 -4.86
CA PRO A 496 30.33 9.47 -6.04
C PRO A 496 29.29 10.50 -6.50
N ILE A 497 29.71 11.76 -6.68
CA ILE A 497 28.82 12.87 -7.08
C ILE A 497 29.38 13.59 -8.30
N GLU A 498 28.65 13.50 -9.42
CA GLU A 498 29.16 13.97 -10.70
C GLU A 498 28.10 14.73 -11.51
N ASN A 499 28.49 15.73 -12.30
CA ASN A 499 27.60 16.33 -13.30
C ASN A 499 26.25 16.90 -12.76
N ASN A 500 26.21 17.31 -11.49
CA ASN A 500 25.00 17.87 -10.87
C ASN A 500 24.97 19.40 -10.93
N ILE A 501 23.78 19.98 -11.06
CA ILE A 501 23.57 21.43 -10.89
C ILE A 501 22.92 21.65 -9.52
N VAL A 502 23.64 22.31 -8.60
CA VAL A 502 23.15 22.66 -7.27
C VAL A 502 22.96 24.17 -7.21
N ALA A 503 21.73 24.64 -7.32
CA ALA A 503 21.47 26.07 -7.52
C ALA A 503 20.46 26.65 -6.52
N THR A 504 20.66 27.90 -6.12
CA THR A 504 19.65 28.68 -5.36
C THR A 504 19.11 27.99 -4.09
N ASN A 505 19.87 27.08 -3.47
CA ASN A 505 19.45 26.45 -2.22
C ASN A 505 19.81 27.37 -1.03
N ASP A 506 18.94 27.38 -0.03
CA ASP A 506 19.01 28.27 1.13
C ASP A 506 19.31 27.47 2.39
N ALA A 507 20.57 27.52 2.82
CA ALA A 507 21.11 26.68 3.88
C ALA A 507 21.43 27.46 5.14
N LEU A 508 21.54 26.76 6.27
CA LEU A 508 22.15 27.35 7.45
C LEU A 508 23.66 27.41 7.29
N ILE A 509 24.30 26.31 6.84
CA ILE A 509 25.76 26.25 6.79
C ILE A 509 26.25 26.26 5.36
N ALA A 510 25.91 25.27 4.52
CA ALA A 510 26.38 25.22 3.14
C ALA A 510 25.36 24.71 2.14
N CYS A 511 25.58 24.99 0.86
CA CYS A 511 24.70 24.50 -0.18
C CYS A 511 24.79 22.98 -0.33
N ALA A 512 26.02 22.46 -0.24
CA ALA A 512 26.34 21.04 -0.10
C ALA A 512 27.30 20.84 1.09
N SER A 513 27.04 19.83 1.90
CA SER A 513 27.76 19.58 3.14
C SER A 513 27.90 18.07 3.41
N PHE A 514 29.06 17.62 3.84
CA PHE A 514 29.41 16.20 3.93
C PHE A 514 29.78 15.82 5.37
N TYR A 515 29.43 14.61 5.81
CA TYR A 515 29.62 14.18 7.20
C TYR A 515 30.89 13.36 7.41
N ARG A 516 31.31 12.59 6.41
CA ARG A 516 32.46 11.68 6.48
C ARG A 516 33.37 11.90 5.28
N PRO A 517 34.53 11.23 5.21
CA PRO A 517 35.27 11.20 3.97
C PRO A 517 34.35 10.75 2.83
N ILE A 518 34.27 11.56 1.78
CA ILE A 518 33.65 11.15 0.52
C ILE A 518 34.53 10.00 0.02
N ASP A 519 34.01 8.78 -0.01
CA ASP A 519 34.74 7.61 -0.51
C ASP A 519 34.85 7.65 -2.06
N GLY A 520 34.16 8.60 -2.70
CA GLY A 520 34.19 8.92 -4.13
C GLY A 520 34.77 10.30 -4.49
N ALA A 521 34.82 10.58 -5.79
CA ALA A 521 35.21 11.89 -6.30
C ALA A 521 33.98 12.80 -6.48
N THR A 522 34.18 14.10 -6.30
CA THR A 522 33.21 15.16 -6.57
C THR A 522 33.61 15.89 -7.85
N GLU A 523 32.90 15.67 -8.94
CA GLU A 523 33.32 16.12 -10.28
C GLU A 523 32.24 16.85 -11.08
N GLU A 524 32.64 17.88 -11.82
CA GLU A 524 31.76 18.56 -12.79
C GLU A 524 30.44 19.11 -12.17
N ILE A 525 30.45 19.42 -10.88
CA ILE A 525 29.32 20.00 -10.15
C ILE A 525 29.30 21.53 -10.33
N TRP A 526 28.13 22.07 -10.59
CA TRP A 526 27.89 23.51 -10.71
C TRP A 526 27.09 24.00 -9.50
N ILE A 527 27.79 24.54 -8.49
CA ILE A 527 27.15 25.15 -7.31
C ILE A 527 27.03 26.66 -7.50
N ARG A 528 25.80 27.16 -7.59
CA ARG A 528 25.58 28.57 -7.91
C ARG A 528 24.42 29.25 -7.21
N GLU A 529 24.59 30.55 -6.97
CA GLU A 529 23.55 31.44 -6.44
C GLU A 529 22.93 30.95 -5.12
N CYS A 530 23.69 30.17 -4.35
CA CYS A 530 23.30 29.65 -3.06
C CYS A 530 23.39 30.71 -1.97
N SER A 531 22.56 30.58 -0.92
CA SER A 531 22.61 31.42 0.27
C SER A 531 22.92 30.57 1.50
N SER A 532 23.84 31.01 2.35
CA SER A 532 24.07 30.36 3.64
C SER A 532 24.56 31.30 4.74
N ALA A 533 24.44 30.88 6.00
CA ALA A 533 24.99 31.64 7.12
C ALA A 533 26.49 31.40 7.32
N THR A 534 27.10 30.35 6.75
CA THR A 534 28.47 29.96 7.08
C THR A 534 29.38 29.81 5.85
N ALA A 535 29.12 28.87 4.94
CA ALA A 535 29.89 28.58 3.72
C ALA A 535 29.01 28.48 2.46
N GLY A 536 29.31 29.18 1.37
CA GLY A 536 28.36 29.39 0.27
C GLY A 536 28.24 28.23 -0.73
N GLY A 537 29.30 27.44 -0.90
CA GLY A 537 29.35 26.36 -1.89
C GLY A 537 29.35 24.98 -1.25
N ILE A 538 30.54 24.50 -0.87
CA ILE A 538 30.77 23.17 -0.34
C ILE A 538 31.51 23.21 1.02
N HIS A 539 31.22 22.26 1.92
CA HIS A 539 31.80 22.20 3.26
C HIS A 539 32.08 20.76 3.75
N ASN A 540 33.17 20.56 4.50
CA ASN A 540 33.55 19.28 5.14
C ASN A 540 33.85 18.10 4.19
N CYS A 541 34.45 18.36 3.02
CA CYS A 541 34.73 17.31 2.04
C CYS A 541 36.10 16.69 2.25
N GLN A 542 36.24 15.36 2.26
CA GLN A 542 37.57 14.73 2.39
C GLN A 542 38.01 13.92 1.15
N GLY A 543 37.14 13.73 0.16
CA GLY A 543 37.47 13.12 -1.14
C GLY A 543 38.03 14.11 -2.16
N VAL A 544 38.40 13.63 -3.34
CA VAL A 544 38.92 14.47 -4.44
C VAL A 544 37.81 15.37 -4.98
N ILE A 545 38.06 16.67 -5.03
CA ILE A 545 37.14 17.68 -5.58
C ILE A 545 37.78 18.25 -6.82
N ARG A 546 37.24 17.93 -8.02
CA ARG A 546 37.84 18.41 -9.26
C ARG A 546 36.86 18.81 -10.36
N ASN A 547 37.29 19.73 -11.23
CA ASN A 547 36.49 20.19 -12.38
C ASN A 547 35.14 20.85 -12.01
N ASN A 548 34.99 21.36 -10.79
CA ASN A 548 33.74 21.97 -10.33
C ASN A 548 33.71 23.48 -10.56
N THR A 549 32.50 24.06 -10.61
CA THR A 549 32.29 25.52 -10.69
C THR A 549 31.47 26.00 -9.49
N PHE A 550 32.04 26.93 -8.71
CA PHE A 550 31.41 27.58 -7.56
C PHE A 550 31.24 29.08 -7.84
N TYR A 551 30.00 29.53 -8.08
CA TYR A 551 29.74 30.88 -8.58
C TYR A 551 28.55 31.60 -7.94
N GLY A 552 28.72 32.87 -7.58
CA GLY A 552 27.62 33.74 -7.16
C GLY A 552 26.99 33.37 -5.82
N ASN A 553 27.64 32.53 -5.02
CA ASN A 553 27.14 32.14 -3.70
C ASN A 553 27.30 33.28 -2.69
N ARG A 554 26.31 33.44 -1.81
CA ARG A 554 26.24 34.49 -0.78
C ARG A 554 26.38 33.87 0.61
N VAL A 555 27.18 34.50 1.45
CA VAL A 555 27.41 34.07 2.84
C VAL A 555 27.19 35.22 3.80
N GLU A 556 26.35 34.99 4.82
CA GLU A 556 26.07 35.98 5.88
C GLU A 556 27.03 35.90 7.09
N GLY A 557 27.87 34.86 7.17
CA GLY A 557 28.86 34.67 8.24
C GLY A 557 30.32 34.76 7.79
N LYS A 558 31.19 34.11 8.58
CA LYS A 558 32.65 34.35 8.59
C LYS A 558 33.50 33.34 7.80
N GLU A 559 32.95 32.38 7.07
CA GLU A 559 33.81 31.36 6.43
C GLU A 559 34.15 31.64 4.98
N THR A 560 33.33 31.31 3.99
CA THR A 560 33.74 31.44 2.58
C THR A 560 32.61 31.18 1.59
N GLY A 561 32.63 31.83 0.42
CA GLY A 561 31.61 31.60 -0.61
C GLY A 561 31.81 30.37 -1.49
N GLY A 562 33.02 29.79 -1.52
CA GLY A 562 33.36 28.67 -2.43
C GLY A 562 33.45 27.33 -1.72
N ALA A 563 34.57 27.05 -1.04
CA ALA A 563 34.81 25.77 -0.36
C ALA A 563 35.48 25.97 1.00
N ALA A 564 34.97 25.30 2.04
CA ALA A 564 35.50 25.34 3.41
C ALA A 564 35.76 23.94 3.98
N ASN A 565 36.80 23.79 4.79
CA ASN A 565 37.11 22.55 5.54
C ASN A 565 37.18 21.31 4.63
N CYS A 566 37.79 21.44 3.46
CA CYS A 566 37.89 20.35 2.50
C CYS A 566 39.29 19.72 2.51
N THR A 567 39.48 18.59 3.18
CA THR A 567 40.80 17.98 3.36
C THR A 567 41.27 17.14 2.18
N GLY A 568 40.42 16.84 1.20
CA GLY A 568 40.80 16.12 -0.02
C GLY A 568 41.39 17.02 -1.11
N ASP A 569 41.96 16.41 -2.16
CA ASP A 569 42.66 17.10 -3.25
C ASP A 569 41.71 18.03 -4.02
N PHE A 570 42.05 19.33 -4.09
CA PHE A 570 41.24 20.36 -4.74
C PHE A 570 41.83 20.77 -6.10
N GLU A 571 41.42 20.10 -7.17
CA GLU A 571 42.05 20.19 -8.50
C GLU A 571 41.16 20.84 -9.56
N ASN A 572 41.70 21.74 -10.39
CA ASN A 572 41.01 22.26 -11.57
C ASN A 572 39.57 22.82 -11.32
N ASN A 573 39.32 23.39 -10.14
CA ASN A 573 38.03 23.99 -9.81
C ASN A 573 38.01 25.49 -10.14
N ILE A 574 36.85 25.99 -10.59
CA ILE A 574 36.60 27.40 -10.85
C ILE A 574 35.83 27.98 -9.66
N VAL A 575 36.44 28.88 -8.89
CA VAL A 575 35.80 29.58 -7.77
C VAL A 575 35.84 31.09 -8.03
N TRP A 576 34.69 31.71 -8.29
CA TRP A 576 34.63 33.13 -8.64
C TRP A 576 33.28 33.78 -8.34
N GLY A 577 33.27 35.09 -8.12
CA GLY A 577 32.03 35.87 -8.01
C GLY A 577 31.20 35.62 -6.76
N ASN A 578 31.71 34.85 -5.78
CA ASN A 578 31.02 34.62 -4.51
C ASN A 578 31.20 35.83 -3.57
N LEU A 579 30.25 36.04 -2.68
CA LEU A 579 30.15 37.22 -1.81
C LEU A 579 30.32 36.84 -0.31
N PRO A 580 31.54 36.51 0.16
CA PRO A 580 31.84 36.34 1.58
C PRO A 580 31.98 37.69 2.29
N LEU A 581 31.52 37.79 3.54
CA LEU A 581 31.59 39.03 4.31
C LEU A 581 32.99 39.39 4.82
N GLN A 582 33.82 38.41 5.20
CA GLN A 582 35.10 38.67 5.89
C GLN A 582 36.29 37.78 5.46
N SER A 583 36.15 37.01 4.37
CA SER A 583 36.96 35.80 4.19
C SER A 583 37.28 35.49 2.72
N PRO A 584 38.32 34.68 2.42
CA PRO A 584 38.68 34.33 1.05
C PRO A 584 37.62 33.40 0.41
N GLN A 585 37.73 33.20 -0.90
CA GLN A 585 36.82 32.35 -1.68
C GLN A 585 36.97 30.85 -1.38
N VAL A 586 38.05 30.44 -0.73
CA VAL A 586 38.36 29.06 -0.30
C VAL A 586 39.11 29.11 1.04
N VAL A 587 38.76 28.27 2.02
CA VAL A 587 39.36 28.21 3.38
C VAL A 587 39.58 26.76 3.81
N ASP A 588 40.72 26.46 4.45
CA ASP A 588 41.02 25.12 5.00
C ASP A 588 40.83 23.98 3.98
N VAL A 589 41.40 24.20 2.79
CA VAL A 589 41.39 23.24 1.69
C VAL A 589 42.80 22.74 1.40
N THR A 590 42.95 21.43 1.21
CA THR A 590 44.24 20.84 0.81
C THR A 590 44.54 21.17 -0.65
N PRO A 591 45.57 21.96 -0.96
CA PRO A 591 45.96 22.20 -2.35
C PRO A 591 46.62 20.93 -2.92
N ALA A 592 46.22 20.58 -4.14
CA ALA A 592 46.84 19.53 -4.95
C ALA A 592 48.00 20.08 -5.79
#